data_AF-A0A1Q9CR97-F1
#
_entry.id   AF-A0A1Q9CR97-F1
#
_cell.length_a   1.000
_cell.length_b   1.000
_cell.length_c   1.000
_cell.angle_alpha   90.00
_cell.angle_beta   90.00
_cell.angle_gamma   90.00
#
_symmetry.space_group_name_H-M   'P 1'
#
loop_
_entity.id
_entity.type
_entity.pdbx_description
1 polymer ?
#
loop_
_entity_poly.entity_id
_entity_poly.type
_entity_poly.pdbx_seq_one_letter_code
_entity_poly.pdbx_strand_id
1 'polypeptide(L)'
;MVITMMWVGGWWVGGAQTENLEEEEKGEEEGQEVEEGSDEEEKSRDKGTAQKFKAMRSQLPDHIDHFYDKVAEGKASPREFRTKIVNELFEKLPNGRYRLTDFQVAEEEGDIYKYRDQTDGKEYHAFIELTPKGTYCIESAQMLEEEEYEELAFEGISALRWVQEFYKEKVKEKKEIEASPPPAEGAAEEAKEGEAPAEGENKSPSPKKEPEKKDMFRKKRTKRTDIPIAATDTLGLPQAVLQKQEDEETAMQADMKEIIETDEKRNDLESYILTMRVKSNLSEDEIVAVLERQGQEREKFDSDLLKAEDTANNRCQ
;
A
#
# COMPACT_ATOMS: atom_id res chain seq x y z
N MET A 1 -21.11 38.67 31.54
CA MET A 1 -20.01 38.50 32.51
C MET A 1 -18.76 38.16 31.71
N VAL A 2 -17.81 39.08 31.64
CA VAL A 2 -16.56 38.92 30.89
C VAL A 2 -15.49 38.52 31.91
N ILE A 3 -14.97 37.30 31.80
CA ILE A 3 -13.89 36.80 32.67
C ILE A 3 -12.58 36.99 31.94
N THR A 4 -11.90 38.09 32.25
CA THR A 4 -10.49 38.32 31.92
C THR A 4 -9.62 37.48 32.85
N MET A 5 -8.99 36.43 32.32
CA MET A 5 -7.89 35.73 33.00
C MET A 5 -6.58 36.46 32.71
N MET A 6 -6.07 37.15 33.73
CA MET A 6 -4.71 37.68 33.77
C MET A 6 -3.71 36.53 33.88
N TRP A 7 -2.81 36.42 32.90
CA TRP A 7 -1.67 35.51 32.92
C TRP A 7 -0.50 36.24 33.59
N VAL A 8 -0.14 35.83 34.80
CA VAL A 8 1.03 36.35 35.53
C VAL A 8 2.21 35.42 35.25
N GLY A 9 3.20 35.93 34.52
CA GLY A 9 4.45 35.23 34.24
C GLY A 9 5.28 35.02 35.51
N GLY A 10 5.51 33.76 35.86
CA GLY A 10 6.49 33.36 36.87
C GLY A 10 7.78 32.91 36.21
N TRP A 11 8.85 33.69 36.37
CA TRP A 11 10.22 33.27 36.16
C TRP A 11 10.60 32.19 37.17
N TRP A 12 10.97 31.00 36.69
CA TRP A 12 11.58 29.96 37.50
C TRP A 12 13.09 29.95 37.23
N VAL A 13 13.84 30.60 38.12
CA VAL A 13 15.31 30.53 38.19
C VAL A 13 15.65 29.40 39.16
N GLY A 14 15.82 28.19 38.64
CA GLY A 14 16.35 27.05 39.38
C GLY A 14 17.82 26.87 39.05
N GLY A 15 18.71 27.26 39.97
CA GLY A 15 20.14 27.01 39.88
C GLY A 15 20.46 25.53 40.08
N ALA A 16 21.25 24.96 39.16
CA ALA A 16 21.80 23.63 39.28
C ALA A 16 23.27 23.73 39.69
N GLN A 17 23.54 23.35 40.93
CA GLN A 17 24.84 22.91 41.42
C GLN A 17 25.17 21.57 40.75
N THR A 18 26.28 21.51 40.03
CA THR A 18 26.89 20.24 39.58
C THR A 18 28.25 20.12 40.24
N GLU A 19 28.30 19.36 41.34
CA GLU A 19 29.54 18.82 41.89
C GLU A 19 29.70 17.38 41.41
N ASN A 20 30.95 17.05 41.07
CA ASN A 20 31.57 15.73 41.07
C ASN A 20 30.87 14.59 40.33
N LEU A 21 31.42 14.20 39.18
CA LEU A 21 31.47 12.78 38.82
C LEU A 21 32.87 12.44 38.29
N GLU A 22 33.40 11.37 38.88
CA GLU A 22 34.76 10.86 38.81
C GLU A 22 35.14 10.37 37.40
N GLU A 23 36.40 10.63 37.04
CA GLU A 23 37.08 10.04 35.88
C GLU A 23 37.38 8.56 36.18
N GLU A 24 36.66 7.65 35.51
CA GLU A 24 37.11 6.26 35.35
C GLU A 24 37.81 6.13 34.00
N GLU A 25 39.14 5.95 34.05
CA GLU A 25 39.97 5.41 32.97
C GLU A 25 39.42 4.05 32.53
N LYS A 26 39.11 3.91 31.23
CA LYS A 26 38.79 2.62 30.63
C LYS A 26 39.68 2.38 29.42
N GLY A 27 40.43 1.29 29.52
CA GLY A 27 41.54 0.91 28.66
C GLY A 27 41.19 0.69 27.19
N GLU A 28 42.22 0.91 26.40
CA GLU A 28 42.32 0.62 24.98
C GLU A 28 42.35 -0.90 24.78
N GLU A 29 41.33 -1.44 24.12
CA GLU A 29 41.32 -2.81 23.61
C GLU A 29 41.19 -2.69 22.08
N GLU A 30 42.32 -2.86 21.39
CA GLU A 30 42.41 -2.93 19.93
C GLU A 30 41.70 -4.18 19.44
N GLY A 31 40.57 -3.99 18.75
CA GLY A 31 39.73 -5.06 18.22
C GLY A 31 39.30 -4.79 16.78
N GLN A 32 40.11 -5.33 15.86
CA GLN A 32 39.69 -6.07 14.66
C GLN A 32 38.63 -5.43 13.74
N GLU A 33 39.13 -4.82 12.65
CA GLU A 33 38.35 -4.43 11.48
C GLU A 33 37.66 -5.67 10.85
N VAL A 34 36.34 -5.70 10.91
CA VAL A 34 35.50 -6.51 10.02
C VAL A 34 34.73 -5.53 9.15
N GLU A 35 35.26 -5.34 7.96
CA GLU A 35 34.68 -4.55 6.88
C GLU A 35 33.73 -5.45 6.08
N GLU A 36 32.43 -5.41 6.37
CA GLU A 36 31.39 -5.75 5.39
C GLU A 36 30.19 -4.82 5.57
N GLY A 37 29.98 -3.98 4.56
CA GLY A 37 29.05 -2.87 4.56
C GLY A 37 27.58 -3.25 4.47
N SER A 38 26.80 -2.63 5.34
CA SER A 38 25.59 -1.92 4.92
C SER A 38 25.63 -0.55 5.57
N ASP A 39 25.87 0.51 4.78
CA ASP A 39 25.76 1.92 5.19
C ASP A 39 24.28 2.29 5.42
N GLU A 40 23.60 1.59 6.32
CA GLU A 40 22.48 2.18 7.04
C GLU A 40 23.13 3.04 8.13
N GLU A 41 23.17 4.36 7.92
CA GLU A 41 23.67 5.33 8.91
C GLU A 41 23.09 4.99 10.29
N GLU A 42 23.90 4.32 11.13
CA GLU A 42 23.55 4.06 12.52
C GLU A 42 23.40 5.43 13.19
N LYS A 43 22.16 5.92 13.25
CA LYS A 43 21.81 7.17 13.92
C LYS A 43 22.23 7.03 15.38
N SER A 44 23.43 7.53 15.67
CA SER A 44 24.01 7.50 17.00
C SER A 44 22.98 8.01 18.00
N ARG A 45 22.74 7.21 19.05
CA ARG A 45 21.70 7.47 20.04
C ARG A 45 21.91 8.86 20.66
N ASP A 46 20.98 9.79 20.42
CA ASP A 46 21.01 11.09 21.10
C ASP A 46 20.77 10.87 22.60
N LYS A 47 21.83 10.99 23.40
CA LYS A 47 21.75 10.81 24.86
C LYS A 47 20.73 11.77 25.48
N GLY A 48 20.50 12.94 24.86
CA GLY A 48 19.53 13.93 25.29
C GLY A 48 18.08 13.47 25.18
N THR A 49 17.70 12.82 24.07
CA THR A 49 16.31 12.32 23.88
C THR A 49 15.98 11.23 24.88
N ALA A 50 16.92 10.30 25.14
CA ALA A 50 16.74 9.23 26.11
C ALA A 50 16.57 9.76 27.54
N GLN A 51 17.35 10.77 27.94
CA GLN A 51 17.20 11.39 29.26
C GLN A 51 15.86 12.13 29.39
N LYS A 52 15.41 12.78 28.31
CA LYS A 52 14.12 13.48 28.28
C LYS A 52 12.94 12.52 28.36
N PHE A 53 12.97 11.42 27.59
CA PHE A 53 11.96 10.36 27.66
C PHE A 53 11.84 9.80 29.08
N LYS A 54 12.97 9.50 29.74
CA LYS A 54 12.97 9.00 31.13
C LYS A 54 12.31 9.99 32.10
N ALA A 55 12.51 11.29 31.91
CA ALA A 55 11.90 12.32 32.74
C ALA A 55 10.40 12.53 32.47
N MET A 56 9.94 12.29 31.24
CA MET A 56 8.55 12.48 30.81
C MET A 56 7.72 11.21 30.82
N ARG A 57 8.31 10.05 31.11
CA ARG A 57 7.65 8.75 31.03
C ARG A 57 6.31 8.69 31.78
N SER A 58 6.24 9.29 32.97
CA SER A 58 5.01 9.33 33.78
C SER A 58 3.90 10.23 33.23
N GLN A 59 4.19 11.08 32.24
CA GLN A 59 3.24 11.98 31.60
C GLN A 59 2.79 11.45 30.22
N LEU A 60 3.42 10.39 29.72
CA LEU A 60 3.05 9.78 28.45
C LEU A 60 1.77 8.95 28.61
N PRO A 61 0.91 8.91 27.59
CA PRO A 61 -0.23 8.00 27.57
C PRO A 61 0.18 6.52 27.74
N ASP A 62 -0.63 5.75 28.48
CA ASP A 62 -0.37 4.34 28.81
C ASP A 62 -0.09 3.44 27.59
N HIS A 63 -0.67 3.75 26.42
CA HIS A 63 -0.46 2.98 25.20
C HIS A 63 0.98 3.10 24.67
N ILE A 64 1.65 4.24 24.87
CA ILE A 64 3.04 4.44 24.47
C ILE A 64 3.98 3.62 25.36
N ASP A 65 3.73 3.59 26.67
CA ASP A 65 4.49 2.77 27.62
C ASP A 65 4.34 1.28 27.30
N HIS A 66 3.12 0.84 26.98
CA HIS A 66 2.85 -0.52 26.53
C HIS A 66 3.65 -0.87 25.27
N PHE A 67 3.67 0.02 24.27
CA PHE A 67 4.40 -0.17 23.03
C PHE A 67 5.92 -0.22 23.26
N TYR A 68 6.44 0.67 24.10
CA TYR A 68 7.86 0.76 24.40
C TYR A 68 8.41 -0.47 25.15
N ASP A 69 7.64 -1.05 26.07
CA ASP A 69 8.08 -2.23 26.83
C ASP A 69 7.69 -3.54 26.13
N LYS A 70 6.39 -3.75 25.86
CA LYS A 70 5.88 -5.06 25.41
C LYS A 70 6.17 -5.36 23.94
N VAL A 71 6.02 -4.37 23.05
CA VAL A 71 6.29 -4.60 21.62
C VAL A 71 7.80 -4.71 21.38
N ALA A 72 8.61 -3.97 22.14
CA ALA A 72 10.06 -4.06 22.06
C ALA A 72 10.59 -5.47 22.38
N GLU A 73 10.01 -6.18 23.34
CA GLU A 73 10.42 -7.55 23.71
C GLU A 73 10.22 -8.56 22.58
N GLY A 74 9.29 -8.32 21.66
CA GLY A 74 9.01 -9.19 20.52
C GLY A 74 9.87 -8.93 19.28
N LYS A 75 10.65 -7.83 19.24
CA LYS A 75 11.50 -7.50 18.08
C LYS A 75 12.88 -8.13 18.22
N ALA A 76 13.55 -8.37 17.08
CA ALA A 76 14.88 -8.97 17.04
C ALA A 76 15.93 -8.15 17.82
N SER A 77 15.80 -6.81 17.79
CA SER A 77 16.65 -5.87 18.52
C SER A 77 15.79 -4.92 19.40
N PRO A 78 15.39 -5.33 20.62
CA PRO A 78 14.54 -4.52 21.50
C PRO A 78 15.11 -3.13 21.79
N ARG A 79 16.44 -3.02 21.87
CA ARG A 79 17.16 -1.77 22.15
C ARG A 79 17.08 -0.77 20.99
N GLU A 80 17.22 -1.24 19.75
CA GLU A 80 17.12 -0.38 18.56
C GLU A 80 15.69 0.10 18.39
N PHE A 81 14.71 -0.79 18.55
CA PHE A 81 13.29 -0.45 18.48
C PHE A 81 12.90 0.63 19.50
N ARG A 82 13.33 0.47 20.77
CA ARG A 82 13.14 1.51 21.80
C ARG A 82 13.79 2.84 21.43
N THR A 83 14.95 2.79 20.78
CA THR A 83 15.66 4.01 20.33
C THR A 83 14.92 4.69 19.19
N LYS A 84 14.37 3.92 18.24
CA LYS A 84 13.53 4.43 17.15
C LYS A 84 12.29 5.14 17.70
N ILE A 85 11.55 4.51 18.60
CA ILE A 85 10.37 5.11 19.25
C ILE A 85 10.72 6.45 19.93
N VAL A 86 11.81 6.49 20.70
CA VAL A 86 12.21 7.71 21.41
C VAL A 86 12.60 8.83 20.44
N ASN A 87 13.26 8.50 19.34
CA ASN A 87 13.63 9.48 18.32
C ASN A 87 12.42 9.98 17.52
N GLU A 88 11.41 9.13 17.29
CA GLU A 88 10.17 9.51 16.61
C GLU A 88 9.24 10.33 17.50
N LEU A 89 9.21 10.06 18.81
CA LEU A 89 8.43 10.81 19.80
C LEU A 89 8.95 12.23 20.05
N PHE A 90 10.26 12.45 19.86
CA PHE A 90 10.89 13.72 20.18
C PHE A 90 11.63 14.31 18.99
N GLU A 91 11.09 15.39 18.46
CA GLU A 91 11.79 16.20 17.49
C GLU A 91 12.68 17.23 18.19
N LYS A 92 13.96 17.24 17.82
CA LYS A 92 14.91 18.25 18.30
C LYS A 92 14.80 19.50 17.44
N LEU A 93 14.27 20.56 18.01
CA LEU A 93 14.19 21.86 17.36
C LEU A 93 15.60 22.49 17.24
N PRO A 94 15.83 23.41 16.29
CA PRO A 94 17.12 24.08 16.11
C PRO A 94 17.56 24.92 17.32
N ASN A 95 16.62 25.24 18.22
CA ASN A 95 16.90 25.91 19.50
C ASN A 95 17.41 24.95 20.60
N GLY A 96 17.60 23.66 20.29
CA GLY A 96 18.03 22.62 21.23
C GLY A 96 16.94 22.13 22.19
N ARG A 97 15.69 22.60 22.06
CA ARG A 97 14.55 22.09 22.82
C ARG A 97 13.93 20.89 22.10
N TYR A 98 13.38 19.98 22.88
CA TYR A 98 12.63 18.84 22.36
C TYR A 98 11.14 19.15 22.37
N ARG A 99 10.46 18.86 21.26
CA ARG A 99 8.99 18.90 21.14
C ARG A 99 8.48 17.47 21.04
N LEU A 100 7.39 17.17 21.76
CA LEU A 100 6.66 15.92 21.58
C LEU A 100 5.89 15.99 20.26
N THR A 101 6.18 15.09 19.34
CA THR A 101 5.43 14.89 18.10
C THR A 101 4.17 14.08 18.41
N ASP A 102 3.10 14.33 17.65
CA ASP A 102 1.89 13.52 17.73
C ASP A 102 2.19 12.14 17.12
N PHE A 103 2.68 11.23 17.97
CA PHE A 103 3.06 9.89 17.58
C PHE A 103 1.80 9.08 17.28
N GLN A 104 1.43 9.06 15.99
CA GLN A 104 0.43 8.13 15.49
C GLN A 104 1.13 6.79 15.30
N VAL A 105 0.85 5.85 16.21
CA VAL A 105 1.33 4.47 16.09
C VAL A 105 0.62 3.86 14.89
N ALA A 106 1.21 3.98 13.69
CA ALA A 106 0.86 3.12 12.59
C ALA A 106 1.40 1.73 12.96
N GLU A 107 0.57 0.90 13.58
CA GLU A 107 0.88 -0.52 13.66
C GLU A 107 0.91 -1.04 12.22
N GLU A 108 2.11 -1.11 11.63
CA GLU A 108 2.37 -1.81 10.36
C GLU A 108 2.20 -3.34 10.55
N GLU A 109 1.07 -3.79 11.08
CA GLU A 109 0.55 -5.15 10.87
C GLU A 109 -0.39 -5.15 9.66
N GLY A 110 0.08 -4.58 8.54
CA GLY A 110 -0.72 -4.38 7.34
C GLY A 110 -1.90 -3.42 7.57
N ASP A 111 -2.62 -3.12 6.51
CA ASP A 111 -3.74 -2.17 6.47
C ASP A 111 -4.98 -2.59 7.29
N ILE A 112 -4.81 -3.46 8.30
CA ILE A 112 -5.87 -4.07 9.10
C ILE A 112 -5.99 -3.33 10.44
N TYR A 113 -6.97 -2.43 10.51
CA TYR A 113 -7.36 -1.77 11.74
C TYR A 113 -8.27 -2.69 12.56
N LYS A 114 -7.84 -3.01 13.78
CA LYS A 114 -8.63 -3.79 14.74
C LYS A 114 -9.34 -2.84 15.69
N TYR A 115 -10.66 -2.93 15.75
CA TYR A 115 -11.50 -2.19 16.69
C TYR A 115 -12.32 -3.17 17.53
N ARG A 116 -12.31 -3.02 18.86
CA ARG A 116 -13.15 -3.82 19.76
C ARG A 116 -14.21 -2.93 20.38
N ASP A 117 -15.48 -3.27 20.18
CA ASP A 117 -16.58 -2.54 20.80
C ASP A 117 -16.69 -2.90 22.29
N GLN A 118 -16.84 -1.89 23.15
CA GLN A 118 -16.95 -2.07 24.59
C GLN A 118 -18.33 -2.57 25.02
N THR A 119 -19.39 -2.30 24.24
CA THR A 119 -20.75 -2.72 24.62
C THR A 119 -20.98 -4.20 24.33
N ASP A 120 -20.50 -4.64 23.17
CA ASP A 120 -20.84 -5.95 22.62
C ASP A 120 -19.67 -6.94 22.74
N GLY A 121 -18.46 -6.45 23.03
CA GLY A 121 -17.24 -7.26 23.12
C GLY A 121 -16.77 -7.86 21.78
N LYS A 122 -17.40 -7.47 20.67
CA LYS A 122 -17.10 -7.95 19.32
C LYS A 122 -15.88 -7.24 18.76
N GLU A 123 -15.11 -7.97 17.95
CA GLU A 123 -13.95 -7.44 17.24
C GLU A 123 -14.28 -7.21 15.77
N TYR A 124 -13.85 -6.05 15.28
CA TYR A 124 -14.03 -5.58 13.91
C TYR A 124 -12.65 -5.41 13.28
N HIS A 125 -12.47 -6.00 12.12
CA HIS A 125 -11.27 -5.87 11.32
C HIS A 125 -11.62 -5.07 10.07
N ALA A 126 -11.07 -3.86 9.92
CA ALA A 126 -11.26 -3.03 8.75
C ALA A 126 -9.97 -2.98 7.94
N PHE A 127 -10.06 -3.27 6.63
CA PHE A 127 -8.96 -3.09 5.70
C PHE A 127 -9.05 -1.69 5.10
N ILE A 128 -8.03 -0.86 5.31
CA ILE A 128 -8.01 0.54 4.87
C ILE A 128 -6.82 0.77 3.94
N GLU A 129 -7.10 0.94 2.64
CA GLU A 129 -6.07 1.24 1.66
C GLU A 129 -5.89 2.76 1.51
N LEU A 130 -4.63 3.22 1.51
CA LEU A 130 -4.30 4.59 1.15
C LEU A 130 -4.15 4.70 -0.37
N THR A 131 -5.12 5.35 -1.02
CA THR A 131 -5.03 5.62 -2.46
C THR A 131 -3.85 6.57 -2.77
N PRO A 132 -3.26 6.52 -3.98
CA PRO A 132 -2.19 7.45 -4.39
C PRO A 132 -2.58 8.93 -4.31
N LYS A 133 -3.89 9.22 -4.29
CA LYS A 133 -4.47 10.56 -4.12
C LYS A 133 -4.43 11.05 -2.65
N GLY A 134 -3.92 10.25 -1.71
CA GLY A 134 -3.85 10.57 -0.29
C GLY A 134 -5.18 10.42 0.47
N THR A 135 -6.15 9.74 -0.13
CA THR A 135 -7.45 9.45 0.50
C THR A 135 -7.50 8.01 1.03
N TYR A 136 -8.05 7.82 2.22
CA TYR A 136 -8.24 6.49 2.81
C TYR A 136 -9.54 5.87 2.30
N CYS A 137 -9.46 4.66 1.75
CA CYS A 137 -10.60 3.87 1.29
C CYS A 137 -10.72 2.62 2.16
N ILE A 138 -11.86 2.44 2.81
CA ILE A 138 -12.15 1.20 3.54
C ILE A 138 -12.66 0.18 2.50
N GLU A 139 -11.83 -0.80 2.13
CA GLU A 139 -12.23 -1.80 1.13
C GLU A 139 -13.16 -2.86 1.73
N SER A 140 -12.87 -3.32 2.95
CA SER A 140 -13.65 -4.37 3.61
C SER A 140 -13.65 -4.22 5.13
N ALA A 141 -14.76 -4.60 5.74
CA ALA A 141 -14.91 -4.68 7.19
C ALA A 141 -15.49 -6.04 7.55
N GLN A 142 -14.78 -6.78 8.40
CA GLN A 142 -15.18 -8.11 8.86
C GLN A 142 -15.45 -8.08 10.36
N MET A 143 -16.60 -8.58 10.78
CA MET A 143 -16.88 -8.87 12.18
C MET A 143 -16.33 -10.25 12.53
N LEU A 144 -15.56 -10.33 13.62
CA LEU A 144 -15.05 -11.58 14.17
C LEU A 144 -15.89 -11.95 15.42
N GLU A 145 -16.76 -12.94 15.30
CA GLU A 145 -17.50 -13.49 16.44
C GLU A 145 -16.82 -14.80 16.90
N GLU A 146 -16.35 -14.81 18.15
CA GLU A 146 -15.87 -16.03 18.82
C GLU A 146 -17.07 -16.86 19.28
N GLU A 147 -17.53 -17.79 18.46
CA GLU A 147 -18.56 -18.75 18.86
C GLU A 147 -17.89 -20.04 19.35
N GLU A 148 -18.01 -20.33 20.65
CA GLU A 148 -17.53 -21.58 21.23
C GLU A 148 -18.47 -22.74 20.82
N TYR A 149 -18.06 -23.53 19.83
CA TYR A 149 -18.75 -24.78 19.50
C TYR A 149 -18.11 -25.96 20.23
N GLU A 150 -18.94 -26.76 20.91
CA GLU A 150 -18.56 -28.10 21.37
C GLU A 150 -18.61 -29.06 20.18
N GLU A 151 -17.50 -29.21 19.46
CA GLU A 151 -17.35 -30.29 18.51
C GLU A 151 -17.21 -31.62 19.27
N LEU A 152 -18.18 -32.53 19.08
CA LEU A 152 -18.03 -33.93 19.46
C LEU A 152 -16.87 -34.52 18.64
N ALA A 153 -15.70 -34.60 19.25
CA ALA A 153 -14.52 -35.23 18.66
C ALA A 153 -14.81 -36.72 18.42
N PHE A 154 -15.29 -37.03 17.22
CA PHE A 154 -15.41 -38.40 16.75
C PHE A 154 -14.01 -38.91 16.42
N GLU A 155 -13.42 -39.69 17.33
CA GLU A 155 -12.07 -40.25 17.21
C GLU A 155 -11.82 -40.87 15.81
N GLY A 156 -10.94 -40.20 15.06
CA GLY A 156 -9.93 -40.66 14.08
C GLY A 156 -10.26 -41.70 13.00
N ILE A 157 -11.06 -42.72 13.30
CA ILE A 157 -11.28 -43.87 12.42
C ILE A 157 -12.72 -43.89 11.86
N SER A 158 -13.69 -43.29 12.56
CA SER A 158 -15.08 -43.25 12.10
C SER A 158 -15.38 -42.13 11.10
N ALA A 159 -14.72 -40.97 11.18
CA ALA A 159 -14.97 -39.86 10.26
C ALA A 159 -14.54 -40.20 8.82
N LEU A 160 -13.39 -40.85 8.65
CA LEU A 160 -12.91 -41.33 7.34
C LEU A 160 -13.84 -42.40 6.75
N ARG A 161 -14.37 -43.30 7.59
CA ARG A 161 -15.33 -44.32 7.17
C ARG A 161 -16.66 -43.70 6.75
N TRP A 162 -17.15 -42.70 7.49
CA TRP A 162 -18.37 -41.98 7.17
C TRP A 162 -18.23 -41.16 5.88
N VAL A 163 -17.11 -40.46 5.67
CA VAL A 163 -16.84 -39.73 4.41
C VAL A 163 -16.77 -40.70 3.22
N GLN A 164 -16.18 -41.90 3.39
CA GLN A 164 -16.18 -42.94 2.36
C GLN A 164 -17.56 -43.49 2.04
N GLU A 165 -18.41 -43.71 3.05
CA GLU A 165 -19.78 -44.18 2.87
C GLU A 165 -20.66 -43.11 2.20
N PHE A 166 -20.52 -41.85 2.61
CA PHE A 166 -21.25 -40.72 2.03
C PHE A 166 -20.89 -40.49 0.55
N TYR A 167 -19.61 -40.61 0.19
CA TYR A 167 -19.19 -40.53 -1.22
C TYR A 167 -19.69 -41.72 -2.05
N LYS A 168 -19.73 -42.94 -1.50
CA LYS A 168 -20.30 -44.09 -2.19
C LYS A 168 -21.80 -43.94 -2.46
N GLU A 169 -22.52 -43.31 -1.55
CA GLU A 169 -23.96 -43.08 -1.67
C GLU A 169 -24.26 -42.01 -2.74
N LYS A 170 -23.55 -40.87 -2.72
CA LYS A 170 -23.70 -39.85 -3.79
C LYS A 170 -23.27 -40.31 -5.17
N VAL A 171 -22.27 -41.19 -5.27
CA VAL A 171 -21.85 -41.75 -6.57
C VAL A 171 -22.87 -42.77 -7.09
N LYS A 172 -23.58 -43.50 -6.21
CA LYS A 172 -24.71 -44.34 -6.63
C LYS A 172 -25.90 -43.50 -7.11
N GLU A 173 -26.20 -42.42 -6.43
CA GLU A 173 -27.33 -41.53 -6.78
C GLU A 173 -27.09 -40.78 -8.11
N LYS A 174 -25.84 -40.37 -8.40
CA LYS A 174 -25.51 -39.78 -9.71
C LYS A 174 -25.56 -40.78 -10.86
N LYS A 175 -25.36 -42.08 -10.61
CA LYS A 175 -25.33 -43.10 -11.67
C LYS A 175 -26.73 -43.53 -12.16
N GLU A 176 -27.80 -43.12 -11.48
CA GLU A 176 -29.18 -43.33 -11.95
C GLU A 176 -29.76 -42.15 -12.75
N ILE A 177 -29.11 -40.99 -12.74
CA ILE A 177 -29.60 -39.77 -13.44
C ILE A 177 -28.90 -39.59 -14.80
N GLU A 178 -27.76 -40.24 -15.05
CA GLU A 178 -26.97 -40.12 -16.29
C GLU A 178 -27.33 -41.20 -17.34
N ALA A 179 -28.63 -41.47 -17.51
CA ALA A 179 -29.18 -42.31 -18.57
C ALA A 179 -30.31 -41.60 -19.35
N SER A 180 -30.15 -40.29 -19.57
CA SER A 180 -30.98 -39.52 -20.50
C SER A 180 -30.10 -38.96 -21.62
N PRO A 181 -30.43 -39.18 -22.91
CA PRO A 181 -29.58 -38.77 -24.04
C PRO A 181 -29.51 -37.23 -24.17
N PRO A 182 -28.35 -36.68 -24.63
CA PRO A 182 -28.15 -35.25 -24.73
C PRO A 182 -28.98 -34.62 -25.87
N PRO A 183 -29.68 -33.50 -25.63
CA PRO A 183 -30.27 -32.69 -26.70
C PRO A 183 -29.20 -31.83 -27.37
N ALA A 184 -29.36 -31.70 -28.69
CA ALA A 184 -28.47 -31.07 -29.64
C ALA A 184 -28.30 -29.55 -29.46
N GLU A 185 -27.15 -29.08 -29.95
CA GLU A 185 -26.70 -27.70 -30.10
C GLU A 185 -27.76 -26.76 -30.71
N GLY A 186 -27.89 -25.58 -30.09
CA GLY A 186 -28.63 -24.45 -30.63
C GLY A 186 -28.19 -23.15 -29.96
N ALA A 187 -27.75 -22.21 -30.78
CA ALA A 187 -27.07 -20.96 -30.44
C ALA A 187 -28.00 -19.82 -29.98
N ALA A 188 -27.34 -18.74 -29.53
CA ALA A 188 -27.72 -17.32 -29.63
C ALA A 188 -28.37 -16.61 -28.41
N GLU A 189 -27.64 -15.58 -27.99
CA GLU A 189 -28.04 -14.19 -27.68
C GLU A 189 -28.91 -13.78 -26.47
N GLU A 190 -28.33 -12.79 -25.76
CA GLU A 190 -28.89 -11.56 -25.18
C GLU A 190 -29.97 -11.55 -24.07
N ALA A 191 -29.57 -10.88 -22.98
CA ALA A 191 -30.28 -9.87 -22.19
C ALA A 191 -31.59 -10.22 -21.44
N LYS A 192 -31.54 -10.20 -20.10
CA LYS A 192 -32.10 -9.11 -19.25
C LYS A 192 -32.14 -9.44 -17.75
N GLU A 193 -31.97 -8.37 -16.98
CA GLU A 193 -32.49 -8.04 -15.64
C GLU A 193 -33.64 -8.89 -15.07
N GLY A 194 -33.60 -9.11 -13.75
CA GLY A 194 -34.81 -9.09 -12.92
C GLY A 194 -34.88 -10.12 -11.77
N GLU A 195 -34.85 -9.60 -10.54
CA GLU A 195 -35.67 -9.97 -9.37
C GLU A 195 -35.69 -11.43 -8.82
N ALA A 196 -35.34 -11.54 -7.53
CA ALA A 196 -35.76 -12.59 -6.58
C ALA A 196 -37.31 -12.59 -6.40
N PRO A 197 -37.97 -13.50 -5.63
CA PRO A 197 -37.47 -14.53 -4.68
C PRO A 197 -38.20 -15.89 -4.78
N ALA A 198 -37.70 -16.95 -4.13
CA ALA A 198 -38.54 -18.11 -3.78
C ALA A 198 -37.96 -18.97 -2.65
N GLU A 199 -38.64 -18.83 -1.52
CA GLU A 199 -38.69 -19.64 -0.30
C GLU A 199 -39.01 -21.11 -0.60
N GLY A 200 -38.30 -22.05 0.05
CA GLY A 200 -38.44 -23.49 -0.18
C GLY A 200 -38.23 -24.31 1.10
N GLU A 201 -39.34 -24.52 1.81
CA GLU A 201 -39.55 -25.27 3.05
C GLU A 201 -39.60 -26.81 2.82
N ASN A 202 -39.41 -27.60 3.91
CA ASN A 202 -39.53 -29.07 4.09
C ASN A 202 -38.24 -29.91 3.87
N LYS A 203 -37.88 -30.94 4.67
CA LYS A 203 -38.64 -31.80 5.58
C LYS A 203 -37.68 -32.53 6.55
N SER A 204 -38.10 -32.74 7.79
CA SER A 204 -37.52 -33.64 8.80
C SER A 204 -37.77 -35.13 8.45
N PRO A 205 -36.97 -36.10 8.95
CA PRO A 205 -37.31 -36.75 10.24
C PRO A 205 -36.14 -37.24 11.13
N SER A 206 -36.45 -37.27 12.43
CA SER A 206 -35.84 -37.90 13.63
C SER A 206 -35.56 -39.44 13.55
N PRO A 207 -35.10 -40.18 14.60
CA PRO A 207 -34.25 -39.88 15.79
C PRO A 207 -33.18 -40.98 16.16
N LYS A 208 -32.29 -40.61 17.11
CA LYS A 208 -31.64 -41.43 18.18
C LYS A 208 -30.75 -42.64 17.82
N LYS A 209 -29.45 -42.46 18.08
CA LYS A 209 -28.60 -43.46 18.74
C LYS A 209 -27.64 -42.72 19.68
N GLU A 210 -27.72 -42.98 20.98
CA GLU A 210 -26.80 -42.46 22.01
C GLU A 210 -25.48 -43.25 21.95
N PRO A 211 -24.32 -42.59 21.73
CA PRO A 211 -23.03 -43.15 22.08
C PRO A 211 -22.46 -42.50 23.35
N GLU A 212 -21.82 -43.34 24.13
CA GLU A 212 -21.23 -43.07 25.44
C GLU A 212 -20.24 -41.88 25.45
N LYS A 213 -20.23 -41.20 26.60
CA LYS A 213 -19.44 -40.02 26.95
C LYS A 213 -17.96 -40.19 26.60
N LYS A 214 -17.51 -39.54 25.52
CA LYS A 214 -16.09 -39.32 25.22
C LYS A 214 -15.71 -37.89 25.57
N ASP A 215 -14.48 -37.71 26.05
CA ASP A 215 -13.93 -36.42 26.48
C ASP A 215 -14.09 -35.34 25.41
N MET A 216 -14.80 -34.28 25.77
CA MET A 216 -15.11 -33.16 24.88
C MET A 216 -13.93 -32.18 24.88
N PHE A 217 -13.22 -32.08 23.75
CA PHE A 217 -12.23 -31.02 23.55
C PHE A 217 -12.93 -29.77 23.01
N ARG A 218 -12.91 -28.67 23.77
CA ARG A 218 -13.41 -27.37 23.34
C ARG A 218 -12.42 -26.73 22.35
N LYS A 219 -12.84 -26.55 21.09
CA LYS A 219 -12.09 -25.78 20.09
C LYS A 219 -12.79 -24.46 19.84
N LYS A 220 -12.02 -23.38 19.75
CA LYS A 220 -12.53 -22.07 19.35
C LYS A 220 -12.48 -21.95 17.83
N ARG A 221 -13.60 -21.58 17.21
CA ARG A 221 -13.68 -21.24 15.77
C ARG A 221 -14.24 -19.83 15.65
N THR A 222 -13.60 -19.02 14.83
CA THR A 222 -14.05 -17.66 14.55
C THR A 222 -14.96 -17.65 13.33
N LYS A 223 -16.15 -17.06 13.46
CA LYS A 223 -17.02 -16.76 12.32
C LYS A 223 -16.68 -15.36 11.82
N ARG A 224 -16.35 -15.25 10.53
CA ARG A 224 -16.14 -13.97 9.84
C ARG A 224 -17.41 -13.62 9.10
N THR A 225 -17.98 -12.45 9.38
CA THR A 225 -19.12 -11.91 8.63
C THR A 225 -18.75 -10.58 8.02
N ASP A 226 -18.99 -10.42 6.71
CA ASP A 226 -18.71 -9.18 6.00
C ASP A 226 -19.80 -8.15 6.33
N ILE A 227 -19.39 -6.95 6.76
CA ILE A 227 -20.30 -5.86 7.11
C ILE A 227 -20.41 -4.93 5.91
N PRO A 228 -21.62 -4.60 5.42
CA PRO A 228 -21.78 -3.58 4.39
C PRO A 228 -21.38 -2.22 4.95
N ILE A 229 -20.29 -1.65 4.45
CA ILE A 229 -19.78 -0.34 4.87
C ILE A 229 -20.61 0.74 4.16
N ALA A 230 -21.49 1.41 4.91
CA ALA A 230 -22.12 2.64 4.45
C ALA A 230 -21.27 3.82 4.91
N ALA A 231 -20.46 4.35 4.01
CA ALA A 231 -19.64 5.53 4.26
C ALA A 231 -20.55 6.75 4.50
N THR A 232 -20.81 7.05 5.76
CA THR A 232 -21.57 8.22 6.20
C THR A 232 -20.55 9.28 6.63
N ASP A 233 -20.69 10.49 6.11
CA ASP A 233 -19.86 11.65 6.47
C ASP A 233 -18.39 11.57 6.02
N THR A 234 -18.15 11.13 4.78
CA THR A 234 -16.80 11.22 4.19
C THR A 234 -16.44 12.69 3.95
N LEU A 235 -15.27 13.11 4.42
CA LEU A 235 -14.69 14.46 4.19
C LEU A 235 -14.30 14.70 2.72
N GLY A 236 -14.76 13.86 1.79
CA GLY A 236 -14.50 13.95 0.37
C GLY A 236 -15.51 14.82 -0.37
N LEU A 237 -15.06 15.43 -1.46
CA LEU A 237 -15.96 16.05 -2.42
C LEU A 237 -16.88 14.97 -3.04
N PRO A 238 -18.14 15.29 -3.35
CA PRO A 238 -19.02 14.35 -4.01
C PRO A 238 -18.44 13.98 -5.40
N GLN A 239 -18.65 12.73 -5.84
CA GLN A 239 -18.11 12.21 -7.10
C GLN A 239 -18.41 13.12 -8.32
N ALA A 240 -19.59 13.74 -8.32
CA ALA A 240 -19.99 14.66 -9.38
C ALA A 240 -19.14 15.94 -9.44
N VAL A 241 -18.54 16.37 -8.34
CA VAL A 241 -17.62 17.51 -8.31
C VAL A 241 -16.21 17.07 -8.68
N LEU A 242 -15.76 15.89 -8.23
CA LEU A 242 -14.48 15.32 -8.64
C LEU A 242 -14.39 15.15 -10.16
N GLN A 243 -15.42 14.58 -10.79
CA GLN A 243 -15.44 14.42 -12.25
C GLN A 243 -15.31 15.76 -12.98
N LYS A 244 -16.00 16.80 -12.50
CA LYS A 244 -15.89 18.15 -13.09
C LYS A 244 -14.47 18.71 -12.97
N GLN A 245 -13.82 18.51 -11.83
CA GLN A 245 -12.44 18.96 -11.63
C GLN A 245 -11.47 18.18 -12.54
N GLU A 246 -11.68 16.89 -12.74
CA GLU A 246 -10.87 16.07 -13.66
C GLU A 246 -11.06 16.53 -15.12
N ASP A 247 -12.30 16.84 -15.53
CA ASP A 247 -12.59 17.38 -16.86
C ASP A 247 -11.96 18.77 -17.06
N GLU A 248 -12.02 19.64 -16.05
CA GLU A 248 -11.38 20.96 -16.04
C GLU A 248 -9.85 20.86 -16.10
N GLU A 249 -9.24 19.95 -15.35
CA GLU A 249 -7.81 19.68 -15.40
C GLU A 249 -7.39 19.18 -16.79
N THR A 250 -8.15 18.26 -17.36
CA THR A 250 -7.89 17.72 -18.70
C THR A 250 -7.97 18.83 -19.77
N ALA A 251 -8.91 19.76 -19.64
CA ALA A 251 -9.01 20.92 -20.51
C ALA A 251 -7.76 21.83 -20.39
N MET A 252 -7.33 22.14 -19.17
CA MET A 252 -6.10 22.93 -18.96
C MET A 252 -4.85 22.24 -19.50
N GLN A 253 -4.75 20.91 -19.36
CA GLN A 253 -3.64 20.14 -19.91
C GLN A 253 -3.63 20.17 -21.45
N ALA A 254 -4.79 20.13 -22.10
CA ALA A 254 -4.90 20.27 -23.55
C ALA A 254 -4.40 21.65 -24.02
N ASP A 255 -4.82 22.72 -23.33
CA ASP A 255 -4.36 24.08 -23.62
C ASP A 255 -2.85 24.24 -23.42
N MET A 256 -2.30 23.70 -22.32
CA MET A 256 -0.86 23.71 -22.05
C MET A 256 -0.07 23.00 -23.15
N LYS A 257 -0.58 21.88 -23.67
CA LYS A 257 0.05 21.14 -24.76
C LYS A 257 0.08 21.95 -26.05
N GLU A 258 -1.01 22.65 -26.39
CA GLU A 258 -1.05 23.51 -27.58
C GLU A 258 -0.03 24.66 -27.50
N ILE A 259 0.14 25.25 -26.31
CA ILE A 259 1.14 26.30 -26.07
C ILE A 259 2.56 25.75 -26.30
N ILE A 260 2.87 24.58 -25.73
CA ILE A 260 4.18 23.94 -25.88
C ILE A 260 4.46 23.64 -27.36
N GLU A 261 3.52 23.01 -28.07
CA GLU A 261 3.68 22.69 -29.49
C GLU A 261 3.86 23.96 -30.36
N THR A 262 3.21 25.06 -29.99
CA THR A 262 3.34 26.34 -30.69
C THR A 262 4.71 26.97 -30.47
N ASP A 263 5.21 26.94 -29.23
CA ASP A 263 6.56 27.42 -28.91
C ASP A 263 7.65 26.56 -29.54
N GLU A 264 7.48 25.23 -29.59
CA GLU A 264 8.38 24.32 -30.31
C GLU A 264 8.45 24.66 -31.80
N LYS A 265 7.29 24.83 -32.47
CA LYS A 265 7.25 25.25 -33.88
C LYS A 265 7.87 26.63 -34.12
N ARG A 266 7.72 27.56 -33.16
CA ARG A 266 8.37 28.87 -33.23
C ARG A 266 9.88 28.72 -33.14
N ASN A 267 10.37 27.94 -32.18
CA ASN A 267 11.80 27.69 -31.99
C ASN A 267 12.42 26.97 -33.20
N ASP A 268 11.71 26.02 -33.81
CA ASP A 268 12.13 25.34 -35.04
C ASP A 268 12.26 26.32 -36.21
N LEU A 269 11.27 27.22 -36.37
CA LEU A 269 11.31 28.24 -37.41
C LEU A 269 12.47 29.23 -37.21
N GLU A 270 12.69 29.68 -35.98
CA GLU A 270 13.81 30.56 -35.62
C GLU A 270 15.16 29.88 -35.90
N SER A 271 15.29 28.61 -35.49
CA SER A 271 16.48 27.80 -35.75
C SER A 271 16.72 27.62 -37.25
N TYR A 272 15.66 27.38 -38.03
CA TYR A 272 15.74 27.31 -39.48
C TYR A 272 16.19 28.64 -40.10
N ILE A 273 15.61 29.76 -39.70
CA ILE A 273 15.99 31.10 -40.19
C ILE A 273 17.47 31.39 -39.89
N LEU A 274 17.93 31.10 -38.67
CA LEU A 274 19.33 31.27 -38.29
C LEU A 274 20.25 30.39 -39.14
N THR A 275 19.89 29.11 -39.32
CA THR A 275 20.62 28.17 -40.17
C THR A 275 20.70 28.66 -41.62
N MET A 276 19.60 29.19 -42.15
CA MET A 276 19.55 29.72 -43.52
C MET A 276 20.35 31.00 -43.65
N ARG A 277 20.31 31.92 -42.67
CA ARG A 277 21.15 33.12 -42.66
C ARG A 277 22.64 32.78 -42.66
N VAL A 278 23.05 31.80 -41.87
CA VAL A 278 24.43 31.31 -41.86
C VAL A 278 24.81 30.74 -43.23
N LYS A 279 23.93 29.94 -43.84
CA LYS A 279 24.15 29.40 -45.20
C LYS A 279 24.21 30.49 -46.28
N SER A 280 23.42 31.55 -46.17
CA SER A 280 23.46 32.67 -47.12
C SER A 280 24.68 33.56 -46.96
N ASN A 281 25.35 33.53 -45.80
CA ASN A 281 26.60 34.25 -45.55
C ASN A 281 27.85 33.43 -45.91
N LEU A 282 27.70 32.28 -46.57
CA LEU A 282 28.82 31.50 -47.09
C LEU A 282 29.54 32.27 -48.21
N SER A 283 30.85 32.12 -48.28
CA SER A 283 31.66 32.67 -49.37
C SER A 283 31.36 31.97 -50.70
N GLU A 284 31.62 32.64 -51.83
CA GLU A 284 31.39 32.07 -53.18
C GLU A 284 32.09 30.71 -53.35
N ASP A 285 33.31 30.57 -52.82
CA ASP A 285 34.08 29.31 -52.87
C ASP A 285 33.40 28.18 -52.06
N GLU A 286 32.82 28.49 -50.90
CA GLU A 286 32.08 27.52 -50.09
C GLU A 286 30.76 27.12 -50.76
N ILE A 287 30.10 28.05 -51.46
CA ILE A 287 28.88 27.77 -52.23
C ILE A 287 29.19 26.78 -53.37
N VAL A 288 30.29 27.00 -54.11
CA VAL A 288 30.73 26.09 -55.18
C VAL A 288 31.03 24.70 -54.60
N ALA A 289 31.77 24.61 -53.48
CA ALA A 289 32.07 23.33 -52.84
C ALA A 289 30.82 22.58 -52.36
N VAL A 290 29.79 23.29 -51.88
CA VAL A 290 28.50 22.68 -51.49
C VAL A 290 27.74 22.16 -52.72
N LEU A 291 27.72 22.91 -53.83
CA LEU A 291 27.07 22.47 -55.07
C LEU A 291 27.75 21.25 -55.68
N GLU A 292 29.08 21.21 -55.68
CA GLU A 292 29.84 20.03 -56.13
C GLU A 292 29.54 18.80 -55.27
N ARG A 293 29.46 18.97 -53.94
CA ARG A 293 29.09 17.88 -53.02
C ARG A 293 27.66 17.39 -53.26
N GLN A 294 26.71 18.28 -53.46
CA GLN A 294 25.33 17.91 -53.78
C GLN A 294 25.23 17.16 -55.12
N GLY A 295 26.05 17.52 -56.11
CA GLY A 295 26.17 16.76 -57.36
C GLY A 295 26.60 15.31 -57.12
N GLN A 296 27.64 15.10 -56.30
CA GLN A 296 28.12 13.76 -55.95
C GLN A 296 27.10 12.93 -55.18
N GLU A 297 26.32 13.55 -54.29
CA GLU A 297 25.26 12.86 -53.53
C GLU A 297 24.10 12.44 -54.44
N ARG A 298 23.71 13.27 -55.42
CA ARG A 298 22.72 12.89 -56.44
C ARG A 298 23.20 11.71 -57.27
N GLU A 299 24.43 11.73 -57.75
CA GLU A 299 24.98 10.62 -58.54
C GLU A 299 25.01 9.30 -57.74
N LYS A 300 25.35 9.37 -56.44
CA LYS A 300 25.28 8.20 -55.54
C LYS A 300 23.86 7.68 -55.38
N PHE A 301 22.90 8.59 -55.16
CA PHE A 301 21.49 8.24 -55.01
C PHE A 301 20.94 7.58 -56.28
N ASP A 302 21.24 8.13 -57.46
CA ASP A 302 20.85 7.56 -58.75
C ASP A 302 21.49 6.18 -58.98
N SER A 303 22.76 6.02 -58.61
CA SER A 303 23.43 4.70 -58.62
C SER A 303 22.72 3.69 -57.71
N ASP A 304 22.33 4.10 -56.51
CA ASP A 304 21.67 3.21 -55.55
C ASP A 304 20.24 2.85 -55.98
N LEU A 305 19.52 3.79 -56.63
CA LEU A 305 18.25 3.49 -57.30
C LEU A 305 18.43 2.46 -58.43
N LEU A 306 19.44 2.63 -59.30
CA LEU A 306 19.73 1.66 -60.37
C LEU A 306 20.06 0.28 -59.80
N LYS A 307 20.87 0.20 -58.73
CA LYS A 307 21.15 -1.08 -58.05
C LYS A 307 19.89 -1.70 -57.46
N ALA A 308 18.99 -0.90 -56.90
CA ALA A 308 17.72 -1.37 -56.36
C ALA A 308 16.81 -1.92 -57.48
N GLU A 309 16.74 -1.23 -58.62
CA GLU A 309 16.02 -1.68 -59.82
C GLU A 309 16.59 -3.00 -60.35
N ASP A 310 17.92 -3.12 -60.48
CA ASP A 310 18.59 -4.35 -60.90
C ASP A 310 18.31 -5.50 -59.92
N THR A 311 18.32 -5.22 -58.61
CA THR A 311 18.00 -6.23 -57.59
C THR A 311 16.54 -6.68 -57.67
N ALA A 312 15.61 -5.76 -57.94
CA ALA A 312 14.20 -6.08 -58.13
C ALA A 312 13.96 -6.92 -59.39
N ASN A 313 14.57 -6.55 -60.51
CA ASN A 313 14.44 -7.27 -61.79
C ASN A 313 15.00 -8.70 -61.71
N ASN A 314 16.13 -8.89 -61.02
CA ASN A 314 16.74 -10.21 -60.84
C ASN A 314 15.96 -11.12 -59.88
N ARG A 315 15.11 -10.58 -59.00
CA ARG A 315 14.23 -11.39 -58.12
C ARG A 315 12.99 -11.93 -58.83
N CYS A 316 12.63 -11.38 -59.99
CA CYS A 316 11.45 -11.79 -60.75
C CYS A 316 11.73 -12.82 -61.86
N GLN A 317 12.99 -13.23 -62.06
CA GLN A 317 13.39 -14.32 -62.96
C GLN A 317 13.63 -15.61 -62.19
#